data_AF-A0A954SUY2-F1
#
_entry.id   AF-A0A954SUY2-F1
#
_cell.length_a   1.000
_cell.length_b   1.000
_cell.length_c   1.000
_cell.angle_alpha   90.00
_cell.angle_beta   90.00
_cell.angle_gamma   90.00
#
_symmetry.space_group_name_H-M   'P 1'
#
loop_
_entity.id
_entity.type
_entity.pdbx_description
1 polymer ?
#
loop_
_entity_poly.entity_id
_entity_poly.type
_entity_poly.pdbx_seq_one_letter_code
_entity_poly.pdbx_strand_id
1 'polypeptide(L)'
;MNLFHLWCRMVKQGLGESRVGRKSRMQRFQSASELLEERALLSATAPAEIRSIDGTGNNLANPDWGSTGIELLRAADADYSDGISSPAGEDRPSPRAISNEINDHVEEEVANNRQMSAFVFAWGQFIDHDIDLTTAADPTESFNIEVPTGDPYFDPAGTGTQVIPLNRSNYDPTTGDEVGDPRQQIND
;
A
#
# COMPACT_ATOMS: atom_id res chain seq x y z
N MET A 1 -31.34 -49.94 -1.37
CA MET A 1 -32.60 -50.66 -1.73
C MET A 1 -33.41 -50.82 -0.45
N ASN A 2 -34.41 -49.95 -0.25
CA ASN A 2 -35.87 -50.23 -0.33
C ASN A 2 -36.38 -51.16 0.77
N LEU A 3 -37.55 -51.01 1.42
CA LEU A 3 -38.67 -50.07 1.48
C LEU A 3 -39.56 -50.58 2.64
N PHE A 4 -40.33 -49.69 3.27
CA PHE A 4 -41.72 -49.87 3.76
C PHE A 4 -42.09 -51.12 4.60
N HIS A 5 -42.72 -50.88 5.76
CA HIS A 5 -44.14 -51.20 6.08
C HIS A 5 -44.34 -50.92 7.59
N LEU A 6 -45.12 -49.90 7.96
CA LEU A 6 -46.53 -50.03 8.35
C LEU A 6 -46.76 -51.07 9.47
N TRP A 7 -47.58 -50.88 10.49
CA TRP A 7 -48.51 -49.83 10.91
C TRP A 7 -49.20 -50.42 12.17
N CYS A 8 -49.39 -49.57 13.18
CA CYS A 8 -50.31 -49.59 14.34
C CYS A 8 -50.92 -50.89 14.91
N ARG A 9 -51.02 -50.87 16.25
CA ARG A 9 -52.24 -50.83 17.11
C ARG A 9 -51.84 -51.41 18.47
N MET A 10 -52.31 -51.01 19.65
CA MET A 10 -53.28 -50.04 20.16
C MET A 10 -53.05 -50.05 21.69
N VAL A 11 -52.88 -48.92 22.40
CA VAL A 11 -53.91 -48.04 22.98
C VAL A 11 -54.46 -48.50 24.35
N LYS A 12 -54.56 -47.50 25.25
CA LYS A 12 -55.32 -47.34 26.50
C LYS A 12 -54.46 -47.54 27.77
N GLN A 13 -54.37 -46.63 28.75
CA GLN A 13 -55.32 -45.63 29.26
C GLN A 13 -54.60 -44.47 29.96
N GLY A 14 -55.23 -43.29 30.02
CA GLY A 14 -54.79 -42.16 30.86
C GLY A 14 -55.38 -40.84 30.38
N LEU A 15 -56.55 -40.48 30.91
CA LEU A 15 -57.35 -39.28 30.61
C LEU A 15 -56.70 -38.00 31.19
N GLY A 16 -56.83 -36.86 30.50
CA GLY A 16 -56.77 -35.55 31.15
C GLY A 16 -56.20 -34.38 30.32
N GLU A 17 -57.10 -33.51 29.88
CA GLU A 17 -56.97 -32.04 29.83
C GLU A 17 -56.32 -31.29 28.63
N SER A 18 -57.19 -30.47 28.03
CA SER A 18 -56.95 -29.18 27.34
C SER A 18 -56.03 -29.12 26.11
N ARG A 19 -56.65 -29.14 24.92
CA ARG A 19 -56.04 -28.67 23.68
C ARG A 19 -56.05 -27.14 23.64
N VAL A 20 -54.91 -26.50 23.90
CA VAL A 20 -54.63 -25.16 23.36
C VAL A 20 -53.67 -25.34 22.19
N GLY A 21 -54.21 -25.26 20.98
CA GLY A 21 -53.41 -25.29 19.77
C GLY A 21 -52.53 -24.05 19.68
N ARG A 22 -51.21 -24.18 19.91
CA ARG A 22 -50.24 -23.17 19.48
C ARG A 22 -50.25 -23.14 17.96
N LYS A 23 -50.91 -22.13 17.38
CA LYS A 23 -50.73 -21.81 15.96
C LYS A 23 -49.29 -21.35 15.79
N SER A 24 -48.43 -22.22 15.24
CA SER A 24 -47.14 -21.82 14.71
C SER A 24 -47.41 -20.83 13.57
N ARG A 25 -47.24 -19.54 13.85
CA ARG A 25 -47.24 -18.51 12.81
C ARG A 25 -45.88 -18.63 12.12
N MET A 26 -45.84 -19.31 10.98
CA MET A 26 -44.71 -19.19 10.06
C MET A 26 -44.52 -17.71 9.78
N GLN A 27 -43.48 -17.10 10.36
CA GLN A 27 -43.03 -15.79 9.94
C GLN A 27 -42.54 -15.98 8.50
N ARG A 28 -43.32 -15.48 7.54
CA ARG A 28 -42.82 -15.28 6.18
C ARG A 28 -41.64 -14.32 6.32
N PHE A 29 -40.43 -14.82 6.10
CA PHE A 29 -39.30 -13.96 5.77
C PHE A 29 -39.70 -13.24 4.48
N GLN A 30 -40.09 -11.98 4.61
CA GLN A 30 -40.12 -11.08 3.46
C GLN A 30 -38.66 -10.77 3.17
N SER A 31 -38.11 -11.29 2.08
CA SER A 31 -36.90 -10.71 1.51
C SER A 31 -37.25 -9.29 1.11
N ALA A 32 -36.91 -8.33 1.95
CA ALA A 32 -36.88 -6.94 1.54
C ALA A 32 -35.69 -6.83 0.59
N SER A 33 -35.98 -6.82 -0.72
CA SER A 33 -35.04 -6.28 -1.70
C SER A 33 -34.97 -4.79 -1.43
N GLU A 34 -33.90 -4.34 -0.78
CA GLU A 34 -33.58 -2.91 -0.78
C GLU A 34 -33.31 -2.51 -2.23
N LEU A 35 -33.93 -1.41 -2.67
CA LEU A 35 -33.56 -0.80 -3.93
C LEU A 35 -32.13 -0.30 -3.74
N LEU A 36 -31.21 -0.83 -4.54
CA LEU A 36 -29.88 -0.23 -4.69
C LEU A 36 -30.09 1.24 -5.03
N GLU A 37 -29.36 2.11 -4.34
CA GLU A 37 -29.32 3.54 -4.55
C GLU A 37 -29.31 3.88 -6.04
N GLU A 38 -30.05 4.94 -6.41
CA GLU A 38 -30.06 5.44 -7.78
C GLU A 38 -28.62 5.77 -8.17
N ARG A 39 -28.06 4.98 -9.10
CA ARG A 39 -26.74 5.27 -9.68
C ARG A 39 -26.88 6.52 -10.54
N ALA A 40 -26.78 7.68 -9.91
CA ALA A 40 -26.54 8.92 -10.61
C ALA A 40 -25.21 8.78 -11.35
N LEU A 41 -25.25 8.66 -12.67
CA LEU A 41 -24.09 8.90 -13.50
C LEU A 41 -23.71 10.36 -13.30
N LEU A 42 -22.67 10.61 -12.51
CA LEU A 42 -22.08 11.93 -12.22
C LEU A 42 -21.50 12.65 -13.46
N SER A 43 -21.83 12.22 -14.68
CA SER A 43 -21.16 12.65 -15.90
C SER A 43 -22.12 12.87 -17.06
N ALA A 44 -23.16 13.71 -16.91
CA ALA A 44 -23.99 14.06 -18.06
C ALA A 44 -24.70 15.43 -18.03
N THR A 45 -24.25 16.44 -17.29
CA THR A 45 -24.90 17.79 -17.38
C THR A 45 -24.00 18.97 -16.98
N ALA A 46 -22.89 19.10 -17.70
CA ALA A 46 -22.00 20.25 -17.97
C ALA A 46 -20.90 19.67 -18.89
N PRO A 47 -19.97 20.42 -19.54
CA PRO A 47 -18.69 19.79 -19.80
C PRO A 47 -18.16 19.42 -18.41
N ALA A 48 -18.33 18.16 -18.00
CA ALA A 48 -17.59 17.64 -16.86
C ALA A 48 -16.14 17.89 -17.23
N GLU A 49 -15.48 18.75 -16.47
CA GLU A 49 -14.09 19.08 -16.69
C GLU A 49 -13.32 17.77 -16.77
N ILE A 50 -12.80 17.47 -17.96
CA ILE A 50 -11.97 16.30 -18.17
C ILE A 50 -10.60 16.67 -17.62
N ARG A 51 -10.20 16.01 -16.53
CA ARG A 51 -8.87 16.21 -15.95
C ARG A 51 -7.81 15.84 -16.98
N SER A 52 -6.72 16.61 -16.99
CA SER A 52 -5.53 16.25 -17.73
C SER A 52 -4.96 14.92 -17.19
N ILE A 53 -4.32 14.17 -18.08
CA ILE A 53 -3.67 12.90 -17.71
C ILE A 53 -2.40 13.17 -16.90
N ASP A 54 -1.73 14.28 -17.19
CA ASP A 54 -0.48 14.68 -16.55
C ASP A 54 -0.70 15.52 -15.28
N GLY A 55 -1.94 15.85 -14.90
CA GLY A 55 -2.26 16.66 -13.73
C GLY A 55 -2.20 18.18 -13.93
N THR A 56 -1.77 18.67 -15.10
CA THR A 56 -1.70 20.11 -15.41
C THR A 56 -3.08 20.80 -15.37
N GLY A 57 -3.10 22.07 -14.98
CA GLY A 57 -4.29 22.92 -14.94
C GLY A 57 -5.20 22.71 -13.73
N ASN A 58 -4.85 21.80 -12.81
CA ASN A 58 -5.63 21.55 -11.60
C ASN A 58 -5.67 22.78 -10.68
N ASN A 59 -4.54 23.48 -10.53
CA ASN A 59 -4.46 24.73 -9.81
C ASN A 59 -4.48 25.94 -10.78
N LEU A 60 -5.49 26.80 -10.68
CA LEU A 60 -5.69 27.93 -11.59
C LEU A 60 -4.58 29.00 -11.53
N ALA A 61 -3.93 29.14 -10.37
CA ALA A 61 -2.87 30.13 -10.18
C ALA A 61 -1.48 29.56 -10.51
N ASN A 62 -1.29 28.26 -10.30
CA ASN A 62 -0.05 27.53 -10.56
C ASN A 62 -0.36 26.26 -11.36
N PRO A 63 -0.56 26.37 -12.68
CA PRO A 63 -1.07 25.27 -13.50
C PRO A 63 -0.27 23.96 -13.41
N ASP A 64 1.01 24.01 -13.09
CA ASP A 64 1.89 22.84 -13.04
C ASP A 64 1.92 22.17 -11.65
N TRP A 65 1.25 22.72 -10.64
CA TRP A 65 1.27 22.10 -9.30
C TRP A 65 0.57 20.75 -9.27
N GLY A 66 1.34 19.71 -8.95
CA GLY A 66 0.88 18.34 -8.90
C GLY A 66 0.79 17.66 -10.27
N SER A 67 1.39 18.25 -11.31
CA SER A 67 1.61 17.53 -12.55
C SER A 67 2.75 16.52 -12.43
N THR A 68 2.78 15.50 -13.29
CA THR A 68 3.96 14.64 -13.48
C THR A 68 5.15 15.42 -14.04
N GLY A 69 6.36 14.90 -13.86
CA GLY A 69 7.61 15.44 -14.40
C GLY A 69 8.15 16.66 -13.65
N ILE A 70 7.62 16.97 -12.47
CA ILE A 70 8.06 18.11 -11.65
C ILE A 70 8.79 17.64 -10.40
N GLU A 71 9.49 18.56 -9.74
CA GLU A 71 10.22 18.32 -8.50
C GLU A 71 9.31 17.86 -7.35
N LEU A 72 9.79 16.89 -6.57
CA LEU A 72 9.20 16.51 -5.29
C LEU A 72 9.32 17.65 -4.26
N LEU A 73 8.29 17.81 -3.43
CA LEU A 73 8.29 18.82 -2.38
C LEU A 73 9.28 18.48 -1.26
N ARG A 74 10.02 19.48 -0.80
CA ARG A 74 10.89 19.39 0.36
C ARG A 74 10.22 19.95 1.62
N ALA A 75 10.07 19.13 2.64
CA ALA A 75 9.63 19.56 3.98
C ALA A 75 10.77 20.17 4.82
N ALA A 76 12.02 19.88 4.45
CA ALA A 76 13.25 20.42 5.03
C ALA A 76 14.29 20.56 3.92
N ASP A 77 15.29 21.42 4.15
CA ASP A 77 16.38 21.67 3.20
C ASP A 77 17.12 20.37 2.83
N ALA A 78 17.69 20.31 1.62
CA ALA A 78 18.50 19.18 1.19
C ALA A 78 19.81 19.10 2.00
N ASP A 79 20.15 17.90 2.48
CA ASP A 79 21.37 17.62 3.24
C ASP A 79 22.33 16.76 2.40
N TYR A 80 23.05 17.42 1.49
CA TYR A 80 24.15 16.84 0.71
C TYR A 80 25.49 17.19 1.34
N SER A 81 26.50 16.32 1.23
CA SER A 81 27.81 16.54 1.88
C SER A 81 28.55 17.77 1.33
N ASP A 82 28.34 18.07 0.05
CA ASP A 82 28.84 19.28 -0.62
C ASP A 82 27.83 20.43 -0.63
N GLY A 83 26.64 20.23 -0.07
CA GLY A 83 25.51 21.16 -0.14
C GLY A 83 24.88 21.28 -1.53
N ILE A 84 25.23 20.40 -2.48
CA ILE A 84 24.82 20.48 -3.88
C ILE A 84 24.13 19.18 -4.32
N SER A 85 24.87 18.08 -4.40
CA SER A 85 24.36 16.82 -4.94
C SER A 85 25.12 15.58 -4.47
N SER A 86 26.23 15.69 -3.75
CA SER A 86 26.97 14.54 -3.23
C SER A 86 26.22 13.91 -2.05
N PRO A 87 25.87 12.61 -2.09
CA PRO A 87 25.18 11.96 -0.98
C PRO A 87 25.91 12.16 0.36
N ALA A 88 25.17 12.57 1.38
CA ALA A 88 25.74 12.76 2.72
C ALA A 88 25.84 11.44 3.50
N GLY A 89 26.62 11.48 4.58
CA GLY A 89 26.66 10.40 5.57
C GLY A 89 27.79 9.39 5.39
N GLU A 90 28.92 9.80 4.82
CA GLU A 90 30.13 8.97 4.68
C GLU A 90 30.61 8.40 6.02
N ASP A 91 30.40 9.12 7.13
CA ASP A 91 30.74 8.68 8.49
C ASP A 91 29.63 7.87 9.18
N ARG A 92 28.50 7.60 8.51
CA ARG A 92 27.36 6.83 9.06
C ARG A 92 27.59 5.32 8.80
N PRO A 93 27.07 4.43 9.66
CA PRO A 93 27.07 2.99 9.35
C PRO A 93 26.37 2.72 8.02
N SER A 94 26.82 1.69 7.29
CA SER A 94 26.20 1.35 6.01
C SER A 94 24.70 1.03 6.19
N PRO A 95 23.85 1.31 5.18
CA PRO A 95 22.43 0.97 5.24
C PRO A 95 22.16 -0.50 5.57
N ARG A 96 23.04 -1.41 5.12
CA ARG A 96 22.95 -2.84 5.44
C ARG A 96 23.26 -3.12 6.91
N ALA A 97 24.29 -2.49 7.48
CA ALA A 97 24.58 -2.62 8.91
C ALA A 97 23.41 -2.15 9.78
N ILE A 98 22.79 -1.02 9.42
CA ILE A 98 21.61 -0.49 10.13
C ILE A 98 20.42 -1.45 9.99
N SER A 99 20.19 -1.98 8.78
CA SER A 99 19.12 -2.96 8.53
C SER A 99 19.28 -4.22 9.37
N ASN A 100 20.50 -4.72 9.54
CA ASN A 100 20.79 -5.87 10.39
C ASN A 100 20.52 -5.55 11.87
N GLU A 101 20.89 -4.37 12.35
CA GLU A 101 20.69 -4.04 13.77
C GLU A 101 19.22 -3.76 14.13
N ILE A 102 18.46 -3.15 13.22
CA ILE A 102 17.10 -2.65 13.52
C ILE A 102 16.01 -3.62 13.07
N ASN A 103 16.19 -4.27 11.91
CA ASN A 103 15.13 -5.04 11.26
C ASN A 103 15.36 -6.55 11.31
N ASP A 104 16.44 -7.02 11.95
CA ASP A 104 16.64 -8.44 12.25
C ASP A 104 15.65 -8.87 13.34
N HIS A 105 14.48 -9.30 12.90
CA HIS A 105 13.46 -9.86 13.77
C HIS A 105 13.56 -11.38 13.72
N VAL A 106 13.65 -11.99 14.90
CA VAL A 106 13.41 -13.42 15.08
C VAL A 106 12.01 -13.77 14.56
N GLU A 107 11.84 -14.99 14.02
CA GLU A 107 10.62 -15.52 13.36
C GLU A 107 9.36 -15.61 14.27
N GLU A 108 9.10 -14.60 15.09
CA GLU A 108 7.83 -14.44 15.79
C GLU A 108 6.88 -13.64 14.89
N GLU A 109 5.79 -14.28 14.47
CA GLU A 109 4.70 -13.61 13.76
C GLU A 109 4.05 -12.58 14.70
N VAL A 110 4.52 -11.33 14.65
CA VAL A 110 3.88 -10.23 15.38
C VAL A 110 2.60 -9.84 14.65
N ALA A 111 1.47 -10.34 15.15
CA ALA A 111 0.17 -9.99 14.62
C ALA A 111 -0.11 -8.48 14.73
N ASN A 112 -0.71 -7.90 13.70
CA ASN A 112 -1.13 -6.51 13.70
C ASN A 112 -2.12 -6.23 14.85
N ASN A 113 -1.74 -5.37 15.79
CA ASN A 113 -2.55 -5.03 16.98
C ASN A 113 -3.79 -4.18 16.68
N ARG A 114 -4.03 -3.81 15.41
CA ARG A 114 -5.19 -3.06 14.93
C ARG A 114 -6.17 -3.92 14.13
N GLN A 115 -5.96 -5.24 14.08
CA GLN A 115 -6.82 -6.20 13.40
C GLN A 115 -7.00 -5.87 11.90
N MET A 116 -5.98 -5.29 11.28
CA MET A 116 -6.00 -4.93 9.87
C MET A 116 -5.77 -6.17 9.01
N SER A 117 -6.52 -6.29 7.92
CA SER A 117 -6.25 -7.33 6.93
C SER A 117 -5.02 -6.97 6.08
N ALA A 118 -4.42 -7.97 5.44
CA ALA A 118 -3.34 -7.75 4.47
C ALA A 118 -3.74 -6.84 3.30
N PHE A 119 -5.04 -6.64 3.06
CA PHE A 119 -5.53 -5.72 2.03
C PHE A 119 -5.11 -4.27 2.30
N VAL A 120 -4.92 -3.86 3.56
CA VAL A 120 -4.48 -2.50 3.84
C VAL A 120 -3.05 -2.24 3.35
N PHE A 121 -2.16 -3.24 3.45
CA PHE A 121 -0.81 -3.15 2.87
C PHE A 121 -0.88 -3.01 1.35
N ALA A 122 -1.67 -3.88 0.69
CA ALA A 122 -1.81 -3.85 -0.77
C ALA A 122 -2.45 -2.53 -1.27
N TRP A 123 -3.46 -2.02 -0.57
CA TRP A 123 -4.08 -0.75 -0.90
C TRP A 123 -3.14 0.44 -0.67
N GLY A 124 -2.31 0.38 0.38
CA GLY A 124 -1.26 1.37 0.61
C GLY A 124 -0.30 1.49 -0.58
N GLN A 125 0.19 0.35 -1.10
CA GLN A 125 1.02 0.30 -2.31
C GLN A 125 0.30 0.80 -3.57
N PHE A 126 -0.99 0.52 -3.71
CA PHE A 126 -1.77 1.06 -4.82
C PHE A 126 -1.84 2.59 -4.79
N ILE A 127 -2.01 3.18 -3.59
CA ILE A 127 -2.07 4.64 -3.43
C ILE A 127 -0.68 5.28 -3.58
N ASP A 128 0.36 4.67 -3.03
CA ASP A 128 1.77 5.08 -3.20
C ASP A 128 2.10 5.25 -4.69
N HIS A 129 1.85 4.21 -5.49
CA HIS A 129 2.09 4.23 -6.94
C HIS A 129 1.15 5.15 -7.75
N ASP A 130 0.07 5.67 -7.16
CA ASP A 130 -0.81 6.65 -7.80
C ASP A 130 -0.36 8.09 -7.50
N ILE A 131 0.42 8.29 -6.43
CA ILE A 131 0.82 9.62 -5.95
C ILE A 131 2.26 9.95 -6.37
N ASP A 132 3.17 8.99 -6.26
CA ASP A 132 4.57 9.25 -6.56
C ASP A 132 5.32 8.08 -7.20
N LEU A 133 6.29 8.45 -8.01
CA LEU A 133 7.31 7.58 -8.58
C LEU A 133 8.55 8.41 -8.87
N THR A 134 9.73 7.95 -8.46
CA THR A 134 11.00 8.46 -8.99
C THR A 134 11.80 7.29 -9.55
N THR A 135 12.04 7.32 -10.86
CA THR A 135 12.84 6.32 -11.57
C THR A 135 14.34 6.51 -11.30
N ALA A 136 15.18 5.65 -11.89
CA ALA A 136 16.63 5.81 -11.80
C ALA A 136 17.12 6.93 -12.73
N ALA A 137 18.20 7.62 -12.35
CA ALA A 137 18.82 8.61 -13.21
C ALA A 137 19.33 8.01 -14.53
N ASP A 138 19.23 8.80 -15.61
CA ASP A 138 19.84 8.54 -16.91
C ASP A 138 20.76 9.73 -17.28
N PRO A 139 22.10 9.55 -17.35
CA PRO A 139 22.84 8.29 -17.20
C PRO A 139 22.80 7.72 -15.78
N THR A 140 22.93 6.39 -15.68
CA THR A 140 22.95 5.70 -14.40
C THR A 140 24.08 6.18 -13.49
N GLU A 141 23.73 6.64 -12.31
CA GLU A 141 24.66 6.99 -11.23
C GLU A 141 24.68 5.88 -10.18
N SER A 142 25.78 5.11 -10.10
CA SER A 142 25.90 4.05 -9.10
C SER A 142 26.12 4.63 -7.69
N PHE A 143 25.42 4.07 -6.71
CA PHE A 143 25.55 4.40 -5.29
C PHE A 143 25.41 3.13 -4.45
N ASN A 144 26.35 2.21 -4.64
CA ASN A 144 26.31 0.88 -4.03
C ASN A 144 26.26 0.93 -2.50
N ILE A 145 25.54 -0.01 -1.91
CA ILE A 145 25.45 -0.19 -0.46
C ILE A 145 26.56 -1.14 -0.02
N GLU A 146 27.45 -0.68 0.85
CA GLU A 146 28.51 -1.51 1.43
C GLU A 146 27.92 -2.60 2.34
N VAL A 147 28.37 -3.85 2.12
CA VAL A 147 27.96 -5.00 2.91
C VAL A 147 28.98 -5.22 4.04
N PRO A 148 28.53 -5.35 5.31
CA PRO A 148 29.43 -5.70 6.41
C PRO A 148 30.18 -7.01 6.14
N THR A 149 31.48 -7.04 6.46
CA THR A 149 32.29 -8.26 6.29
C THR A 149 31.68 -9.42 7.06
N GLY A 150 31.45 -10.53 6.38
CA GLY A 150 30.84 -11.71 6.98
C GLY A 150 29.32 -11.63 7.13
N ASP A 151 28.66 -10.67 6.46
CA ASP A 151 27.20 -10.66 6.37
C ASP A 151 26.70 -12.04 5.87
N PRO A 152 25.80 -12.71 6.60
CA PRO A 152 25.45 -14.11 6.32
C PRO A 152 24.74 -14.31 4.98
N TYR A 153 24.19 -13.26 4.39
CA TYR A 153 23.43 -13.33 3.14
C TYR A 153 24.23 -12.81 1.95
N PHE A 154 24.93 -11.69 2.13
CA PHE A 154 25.56 -10.96 1.02
C PHE A 154 27.09 -11.09 0.98
N ASP A 155 27.75 -11.48 2.09
CA ASP A 155 29.19 -11.77 2.17
C ASP A 155 29.51 -12.97 3.09
N PRO A 156 28.91 -14.16 2.86
CA PRO A 156 29.07 -15.31 3.77
C PRO A 156 30.51 -15.85 3.84
N ALA A 157 31.34 -15.53 2.85
CA ALA A 157 32.77 -15.88 2.84
C ALA A 157 33.65 -14.87 3.58
N GLY A 158 33.09 -13.76 4.06
CA GLY A 158 33.83 -12.73 4.80
C GLY A 158 34.91 -12.05 3.95
N THR A 159 34.64 -11.80 2.67
CA THR A 159 35.61 -11.17 1.77
C THR A 159 35.86 -9.70 2.11
N GLY A 160 34.86 -9.03 2.69
CA GLY A 160 34.89 -7.59 2.97
C GLY A 160 34.84 -6.71 1.72
N THR A 161 34.48 -7.26 0.57
CA THR A 161 34.46 -6.54 -0.73
C THR A 161 33.08 -6.49 -1.38
N GLN A 162 32.08 -7.14 -0.79
CA GLN A 162 30.75 -7.27 -1.36
C GLN A 162 29.95 -5.98 -1.22
N VAL A 163 29.08 -5.74 -2.19
CA VAL A 163 28.15 -4.61 -2.20
C VAL A 163 26.78 -5.06 -2.70
N ILE A 164 25.72 -4.34 -2.28
CA ILE A 164 24.39 -4.44 -2.90
C ILE A 164 24.28 -3.29 -3.91
N PRO A 165 24.07 -3.59 -5.22
CA PRO A 165 23.94 -2.55 -6.23
C PRO A 165 22.72 -1.66 -5.98
N LEU A 166 22.95 -0.35 -6.04
CA LEU A 166 21.92 0.69 -5.98
C LEU A 166 22.34 1.78 -6.97
N ASN A 167 21.35 2.39 -7.60
CA ASN A 167 21.54 3.55 -8.46
C ASN A 167 20.78 4.74 -7.88
N ARG A 168 21.29 5.95 -8.12
CA ARG A 168 20.61 7.17 -7.69
C ARG A 168 19.37 7.43 -8.53
N SER A 169 18.40 8.07 -7.90
CA SER A 169 17.13 8.47 -8.48
C SER A 169 17.26 9.58 -9.52
N ASN A 170 16.30 9.63 -10.45
CA ASN A 170 16.11 10.69 -11.42
C ASN A 170 15.94 12.05 -10.72
N TYR A 171 16.35 13.12 -11.38
CA TYR A 171 16.38 14.46 -10.83
C TYR A 171 16.20 15.51 -11.92
N ASP A 172 15.82 16.73 -11.54
CA ASP A 172 15.72 17.84 -12.46
C ASP A 172 17.11 18.24 -12.97
N PRO A 173 17.40 18.09 -14.26
CA PRO A 173 18.71 18.38 -14.84
C PRO A 173 19.10 19.86 -14.80
N THR A 174 18.18 20.75 -14.39
CA THR A 174 18.45 22.18 -14.19
C THR A 174 18.88 22.51 -12.76
N THR A 175 18.88 21.53 -11.85
CA THR A 175 19.25 21.69 -10.43
C THR A 175 20.48 20.84 -10.07
N GLY A 176 21.09 21.12 -8.91
CA GLY A 176 22.17 20.31 -8.37
C GLY A 176 23.56 20.63 -8.92
N ASP A 177 23.75 21.88 -9.36
CA ASP A 177 25.04 22.42 -9.83
C ASP A 177 25.63 23.48 -8.88
N GLU A 178 24.84 24.00 -7.93
CA GLU A 178 25.32 24.99 -6.95
C GLU A 178 24.61 24.88 -5.59
N VAL A 179 25.22 25.45 -4.55
CA VAL A 179 24.72 25.36 -3.15
C VAL A 179 23.36 26.05 -2.97
N GLY A 180 23.07 27.06 -3.79
CA GLY A 180 21.79 27.77 -3.77
C GLY A 180 20.64 27.02 -4.46
N ASP A 181 20.97 25.98 -5.23
CA ASP A 181 20.03 25.16 -5.99
C ASP A 181 20.47 23.69 -5.96
N PRO A 182 20.38 23.04 -4.79
CA PRO A 182 20.78 21.65 -4.64
C PRO A 182 19.85 20.73 -5.44
N ARG A 183 20.35 19.54 -5.77
CA ARG A 183 19.65 18.57 -6.62
C ARG A 183 18.23 18.29 -6.14
N GLN A 184 17.25 18.35 -7.05
CA GLN A 184 15.84 18.06 -6.78
C GLN A 184 15.39 16.78 -7.50
N GLN A 185 14.80 15.82 -6.78
CA GLN A 185 14.27 14.59 -7.38
C GLN A 185 12.94 14.86 -8.07
N ILE A 186 12.69 14.21 -9.21
CA ILE A 186 11.45 14.35 -9.98
C ILE A 186 10.41 13.33 -9.52
N ASN A 187 9.13 13.72 -9.55
CA ASN A 187 8.01 12.81 -9.57
C ASN A 187 7.59 12.52 -11.02
N ASP A 188 7.76 11.28 -11.49
CA ASP A 188 7.62 10.84 -12.90
C ASP A 188 6.17 10.54 -13.34
#